data_AF-A0A5B7JY23-F1
#
_entry.id   AF-A0A5B7JY23-F1
#
_cell.length_a   1.000
_cell.length_b   1.000
_cell.length_c   1.000
_cell.angle_alpha   90.00
_cell.angle_beta   90.00
_cell.angle_gamma   90.00
#
_symmetry.space_group_name_H-M   'P 1'
#
loop_
_entity.id
_entity.type
_entity.pdbx_description
1 polymer ?
#
loop_
_entity_poly.entity_id
_entity_poly.type
_entity_poly.pdbx_seq_one_letter_code
_entity_poly.pdbx_strand_id
1 'polypeptide(L)'
;MARNLFKNLPVRKQYYSSSRRQKEELKKVEDLVVAFTLAAPAVHLTLSHDRLAIIQKSSVKNVGEVLMSTFPAVFKKLVLRERNIENVSISY
;
A
#
# COMPACT_ATOMS: atom_id res chain seq x y z
N MET A 1 -14.48 14.00 4.80
CA MET A 1 -13.02 14.23 4.74
C MET A 1 -12.50 14.50 6.13
N ALA A 2 -11.52 13.72 6.61
CA ALA A 2 -10.85 14.04 7.86
C ALA A 2 -9.99 15.30 7.67
N ARG A 3 -10.16 16.30 8.54
CA ARG A 3 -9.38 17.55 8.53
C ARG A 3 -8.91 17.83 9.96
N ASN A 4 -7.77 18.49 10.11
CA ASN A 4 -7.21 18.85 11.43
C ASN A 4 -6.96 17.64 12.36
N LEU A 5 -6.29 16.61 11.85
CA LEU A 5 -5.81 15.49 12.67
C LEU A 5 -5.03 16.01 13.88
N PHE A 6 -5.26 15.39 15.04
CA PHE A 6 -4.61 15.71 16.32
C PHE A 6 -4.88 17.13 16.85
N LYS A 7 -5.95 17.82 16.42
CA LYS A 7 -6.30 19.17 16.91
C LYS A 7 -6.39 19.30 18.44
N ASN A 8 -6.90 18.26 19.11
CA ASN A 8 -7.07 18.21 20.57
C ASN A 8 -5.86 17.60 21.29
N LEU A 9 -4.79 17.27 20.56
CA LEU A 9 -3.59 16.61 21.07
C LEU A 9 -2.35 17.43 20.67
N PRO A 10 -2.05 18.52 21.40
CA PRO A 10 -1.07 19.54 20.97
C PRO A 10 0.33 18.96 20.75
N VAL A 11 0.80 18.10 21.66
CA VAL A 11 2.11 17.44 21.55
C VAL A 11 2.20 16.59 20.28
N ARG A 12 1.14 15.84 19.97
CA ARG A 12 1.09 14.98 18.79
C ARG A 12 0.98 15.79 17.49
N LYS A 13 0.19 16.87 17.53
CA LYS A 13 0.13 17.84 16.43
C LYS A 13 1.51 18.45 16.14
N GLN A 14 2.23 18.86 17.17
CA GLN A 14 3.57 19.41 17.04
C GLN A 14 4.56 18.39 16.47
N TYR A 15 4.50 17.13 16.94
CA TYR A 15 5.32 16.04 16.42
C TYR A 15 5.15 15.83 14.91
N TYR A 16 3.92 15.85 14.40
CA TYR A 16 3.61 15.67 12.97
C TYR A 16 3.68 16.97 12.14
N SER A 17 4.03 18.11 12.75
CA SER A 17 4.14 19.38 12.02
C SER A 17 5.50 19.56 11.32
N SER A 18 6.50 18.74 11.66
CA SER A 18 7.81 18.78 10.99
C SER A 18 7.73 18.21 9.57
N SER A 19 8.31 18.90 8.58
CA SER A 19 8.36 18.47 7.19
C SER A 19 9.01 17.10 6.99
N ARG A 20 10.04 16.78 7.80
CA ARG A 20 10.67 15.45 7.79
C ARG A 20 9.69 14.36 8.22
N ARG A 21 8.95 14.59 9.31
CA ARG A 21 7.95 13.64 9.81
C ARG A 21 6.79 13.47 8.84
N GLN A 22 6.33 14.55 8.21
CA GLN A 22 5.27 14.48 7.21
C GLN A 22 5.66 13.59 6.03
N LYS A 23 6.89 13.72 5.51
CA LYS A 23 7.39 12.85 4.44
C LYS A 23 7.51 11.38 4.88
N GLU A 24 7.99 11.14 6.10
CA GLU A 24 8.08 9.78 6.66
C GLU A 24 6.69 9.14 6.81
N GLU A 25 5.69 9.89 7.30
CA GLU A 25 4.32 9.37 7.43
C GLU A 25 3.63 9.19 6.08
N LEU A 26 3.86 10.08 5.11
CA LEU A 26 3.33 9.92 3.75
C LEU A 26 3.85 8.62 3.12
N LYS A 27 5.14 8.32 3.28
CA LYS A 27 5.73 7.07 2.79
C LYS A 27 5.12 5.83 3.44
N LYS A 28 4.83 5.88 4.75
CA LYS A 28 4.13 4.78 5.44
C LYS A 28 2.72 4.57 4.89
N VAL A 29 2.01 5.65 4.55
CA VAL A 29 0.69 5.58 3.93
C VAL A 29 0.79 4.99 2.52
N GLU A 30 1.79 5.38 1.74
CA GLU A 30 2.08 4.78 0.42
C GLU A 30 2.31 3.27 0.53
N ASP A 31 3.20 2.84 1.43
CA ASP A 31 3.50 1.41 1.65
C ASP A 31 2.24 0.61 2.05
N LEU A 32 1.42 1.19 2.94
CA LEU A 32 0.16 0.61 3.36
C LEU A 32 -0.83 0.47 2.19
N VAL A 33 -0.98 1.54 1.40
CA VAL A 33 -1.85 1.55 0.22
C VAL A 33 -1.41 0.48 -0.77
N VAL A 34 -0.11 0.36 -1.04
CA VAL A 34 0.44 -0.68 -1.91
C VAL A 34 0.08 -2.08 -1.40
N ALA A 35 0.23 -2.34 -0.10
CA ALA A 35 -0.17 -3.64 0.48
C ALA A 35 -1.65 -3.95 0.25
N PHE A 36 -2.54 -2.95 0.41
CA PHE A 36 -3.96 -3.13 0.14
C PHE A 36 -4.27 -3.41 -1.33
N THR A 37 -3.53 -2.82 -2.27
CA THR A 37 -3.74 -3.12 -3.70
C THR A 37 -3.46 -4.58 -4.05
N LEU A 38 -2.50 -5.21 -3.37
CA LEU A 38 -2.17 -6.62 -3.52
C LEU A 38 -3.18 -7.54 -2.83
N ALA A 39 -3.65 -7.14 -1.64
CA ALA A 39 -4.64 -7.92 -0.89
C ALA A 39 -6.01 -7.97 -1.60
N ALA A 40 -6.39 -6.88 -2.29
CA ALA A 40 -7.68 -6.77 -2.97
C ALA A 40 -7.50 -6.34 -4.45
N PRO A 41 -7.11 -7.26 -5.35
CA PRO A 41 -6.79 -6.93 -6.74
C PRO A 41 -8.00 -6.41 -7.54
N ALA A 42 -9.23 -6.76 -7.17
CA ALA A 42 -10.44 -6.29 -7.87
C ALA A 42 -10.77 -4.81 -7.63
N VAL A 43 -10.12 -4.14 -6.67
CA VAL A 43 -10.45 -2.74 -6.29
C VAL A 43 -9.60 -1.75 -7.08
N HIS A 44 -10.23 -0.71 -7.63
CA HIS A 44 -9.52 0.46 -8.16
C HIS A 44 -9.15 1.39 -7.01
N LEU A 45 -7.88 1.77 -6.90
CA LEU A 45 -7.38 2.59 -5.81
C LEU A 45 -6.45 3.67 -6.35
N THR A 46 -6.68 4.91 -5.90
CA THR A 46 -5.83 6.06 -6.20
C THR A 46 -5.43 6.76 -4.92
N LEU A 47 -4.13 7.02 -4.75
CA LEU A 47 -3.58 7.88 -3.70
C LEU A 47 -3.10 9.17 -4.34
N SER A 48 -3.66 10.30 -3.89
CA SER A 48 -3.28 11.63 -4.35
C SER A 48 -2.92 12.54 -3.17
N HIS A 49 -1.82 13.28 -3.29
CA HIS A 49 -1.39 14.28 -2.32
C HIS A 49 -1.14 15.61 -3.04
N ASP A 50 -1.62 16.73 -2.49
CA ASP A 50 -1.47 18.07 -3.08
C ASP A 50 -1.81 18.14 -4.58
N ARG A 51 -2.89 17.44 -4.98
CA ARG A 51 -3.40 17.32 -6.36
C ARG A 51 -2.50 16.50 -7.30
N LEU A 52 -1.39 15.96 -6.82
CA LEU A 52 -0.54 15.03 -7.55
C LEU A 52 -0.98 13.59 -7.26
N ALA A 53 -1.19 12.80 -8.31
CA ALA A 53 -1.41 11.37 -8.18
C ALA A 53 -0.07 10.69 -7.88
N ILE A 54 0.03 10.02 -6.73
CA ILE A 54 1.21 9.27 -6.32
C ILE A 54 1.07 7.81 -6.76
N ILE A 55 -0.09 7.20 -6.48
CA ILE A 55 -0.39 5.81 -6.84
C ILE A 55 -1.72 5.82 -7.58
N GLN A 56 -1.76 5.16 -8.73
CA GLN A 56 -2.99 4.92 -9.47
C GLN A 56 -2.99 3.48 -9.95
N LYS A 57 -3.95 2.69 -9.44
CA LYS A 57 -4.02 1.26 -9.70
C LYS A 57 -5.42 0.90 -10.20
N SER A 58 -5.50 0.32 -11.40
CA SER A 58 -6.75 -0.13 -12.04
C SER A 58 -7.33 -1.40 -11.37
N SER A 59 -8.62 -1.65 -11.57
CA SER A 59 -9.23 -2.92 -11.18
C SER A 59 -8.65 -4.05 -12.05
N VAL A 60 -8.17 -5.11 -11.42
CA VAL A 60 -7.41 -6.20 -12.06
C VAL A 60 -7.88 -7.52 -11.48
N LYS A 61 -8.00 -8.58 -12.29
CA LYS A 61 -8.49 -9.88 -11.82
C LYS A 61 -7.40 -10.76 -11.23
N ASN A 62 -6.17 -10.65 -11.74
CA ASN A 62 -5.05 -11.51 -11.40
C ASN A 62 -4.04 -10.79 -10.48
N VAL A 63 -3.55 -11.49 -9.45
CA VAL A 63 -2.52 -10.94 -8.55
C VAL A 63 -1.21 -10.64 -9.29
N GLY A 64 -0.87 -11.44 -10.31
CA GLY A 64 0.33 -11.22 -11.14
C GLY A 64 0.31 -9.88 -11.88
N GLU A 65 -0.83 -9.49 -12.44
CA GLU A 65 -1.00 -8.20 -13.12
C GLU A 65 -0.90 -7.02 -12.12
N VAL A 66 -1.42 -7.19 -10.90
CA VAL A 66 -1.23 -6.19 -9.83
C VAL A 66 0.25 -6.04 -9.49
N LEU A 67 0.96 -7.15 -9.24
CA LEU A 67 2.39 -7.13 -8.95
C LEU A 67 3.22 -6.50 -10.08
N MET A 68 2.86 -6.78 -11.33
CA MET A 68 3.52 -6.17 -12.49
C MET A 68 3.31 -4.66 -12.52
N SER A 69 2.09 -4.19 -12.25
CA SER A 69 1.76 -2.76 -12.23
C SER A 69 2.44 -2.01 -11.10
N THR A 70 2.55 -2.62 -9.92
CA THR A 70 3.07 -1.96 -8.71
C THR A 70 4.58 -2.10 -8.56
N PHE A 71 5.14 -3.26 -8.95
CA PHE A 71 6.56 -3.58 -8.81
C PHE A 71 7.18 -4.19 -10.08
N PRO A 72 7.22 -3.44 -11.20
CA PRO A 72 7.66 -3.98 -12.50
C PRO A 72 9.11 -4.50 -12.50
N ALA A 73 10.01 -3.85 -11.74
CA ALA A 73 11.41 -4.26 -11.65
C ALA A 73 11.59 -5.56 -10.85
N VAL A 74 10.78 -5.77 -9.82
CA VAL A 74 10.83 -6.98 -8.98
C VAL A 74 10.13 -8.13 -9.70
N PHE A 75 9.00 -7.86 -10.35
CA PHE A 75 8.19 -8.87 -11.05
C PHE A 75 9.00 -9.73 -12.03
N LYS A 76 9.92 -9.12 -12.79
CA LYS A 76 10.82 -9.83 -13.73
C LYS A 76 11.70 -10.90 -13.07
N LYS A 77 11.96 -10.78 -11.77
CA LYS A 77 12.80 -11.71 -11.00
C LYS A 77 11.97 -12.74 -10.22
N LEU A 78 10.65 -12.60 -10.20
CA LEU A 78 9.77 -13.50 -9.49
C LEU A 78 9.46 -14.73 -10.36
N VAL A 79 9.47 -15.90 -9.72
CA VAL A 79 9.00 -17.15 -10.33
C VAL A 79 7.68 -17.50 -9.65
N LEU A 80 6.62 -17.67 -10.44
CA LEU A 80 5.35 -18.17 -9.93
C LEU A 80 5.52 -19.63 -9.53
N ARG A 81 5.19 -19.95 -8.28
CA ARG A 81 5.24 -21.30 -7.75
C ARG A 81 3.86 -21.69 -7.24
N GLU A 82 3.19 -22.54 -7.99
CA GLU A 82 1.99 -23.22 -7.53
C GLU A 82 2.41 -24.27 -6.51
N ARG A 83 1.99 -24.09 -5.25
CA ARG A 83 2.15 -25.12 -4.21
C ARG A 83 0.82 -25.85 -4.08
N ASN A 84 0.82 -27.15 -4.34
CA ASN A 84 -0.29 -28.02 -3.97
C ASN A 84 -0.42 -28.01 -2.44
N ILE A 85 -1.59 -27.58 -1.96
CA ILE A 85 -1.87 -27.31 -0.54
C ILE A 85 -1.96 -28.60 0.30
N GLU A 86 -1.85 -29.77 -0.34
CA GLU A 86 -1.95 -31.10 0.30
C GLU A 86 -0.90 -31.37 1.41
N ASN A 87 0.19 -30.59 1.48
CA ASN A 87 1.28 -30.80 2.45
C ASN A 87 1.29 -29.81 3.64
N VAL A 88 0.22 -29.04 3.87
CA VAL A 88 0.13 -28.18 5.07
C VAL A 88 -0.73 -28.86 6.14
N SER A 89 -0.27 -30.00 6.64
CA SER A 89 -0.76 -30.57 7.89
C SER A 89 -0.22 -29.71 9.04
N ILE A 90 -1.04 -28.78 9.53
CA ILE A 90 -0.79 -28.09 10.79
C ILE A 90 -1.07 -29.12 11.90
N SER A 91 -0.02 -29.75 12.42
CA SER A 91 -0.12 -30.55 13.64
C SER A 91 -0.42 -29.61 14.82
N TYR A 92 -1.53 -29.88 15.50
CA TYR A 92 -1.86 -29.30 16.81
C TYR A 92 -1.06 -29.98 17.92
#